data_AF-A0A8F0F7A5-F1
#
_entry.id   AF-A0A8F0F7A5-F1
#
_cell.length_a   1.000
_cell.length_b   1.000
_cell.length_c   1.000
_cell.angle_alpha   90.00
_cell.angle_beta   90.00
_cell.angle_gamma   90.00
#
_symmetry.space_group_name_H-M   'P 1'
#
loop_
_entity.id
_entity.type
_entity.pdbx_description
1 polymer ?
#
loop_
_entity_poly.entity_id
_entity_poly.type
_entity_poly.pdbx_seq_one_letter_code
_entity_poly.pdbx_strand_id
1 'polypeptide(L)'
;MSHYTSIQTKYTSFKILKKVLKNLSYAYTEDKLGKNIEILFLPYKKLSNSIYNNNYNDYLSLSLNNKSYNMITDSQSWAQKELIAEFLKDLELNYGYSETIFQALQLGFIRSKIISNDNNIKFIFQRCVEIKI
;
A
#
# COMPACT_ATOMS: atom_id res chain seq x y z
N MET A 1 7.11 -26.59 10.34
CA MET A 1 7.19 -25.27 11.01
C MET A 1 7.06 -24.22 9.92
N SER A 2 6.00 -23.42 9.91
CA SER A 2 5.84 -22.33 8.94
C SER A 2 6.80 -21.19 9.33
N HIS A 3 7.87 -21.01 8.55
CA HIS A 3 8.79 -19.89 8.74
C HIS A 3 8.17 -18.65 8.10
N TYR A 4 7.75 -17.69 8.93
CA TYR A 4 7.31 -16.38 8.46
C TYR A 4 8.51 -15.43 8.36
N THR A 5 8.57 -14.67 7.27
CA THR A 5 9.54 -13.60 7.08
C THR A 5 8.84 -12.26 7.32
N SER A 6 9.45 -11.38 8.10
CA SER A 6 8.97 -10.01 8.33
C SER A 6 9.96 -9.01 7.74
N ILE A 7 9.48 -8.14 6.85
CA ILE A 7 10.27 -7.07 6.22
C ILE A 7 9.68 -5.72 6.61
N GLN A 8 10.49 -4.85 7.20
CA GLN A 8 10.04 -3.49 7.51
C GLN A 8 9.86 -2.68 6.22
N THR A 9 8.69 -2.06 6.05
CA THR A 9 8.40 -1.19 4.90
C THR A 9 8.50 0.28 5.27
N LYS A 10 8.44 1.16 4.26
CA LYS A 10 8.33 2.62 4.45
C LYS A 10 6.89 3.10 4.53
N TYR A 11 5.90 2.22 4.45
CA TYR A 11 4.49 2.59 4.47
C TYR A 11 4.09 2.99 5.88
N THR A 12 3.55 4.19 6.06
CA THR A 12 3.20 4.75 7.38
C THR A 12 1.71 5.01 7.54
N SER A 13 1.02 5.32 6.44
CA SER A 13 -0.37 5.75 6.44
C SER A 13 -1.31 4.66 5.96
N PHE A 14 -2.13 4.16 6.90
CA PHE A 14 -3.19 3.19 6.64
C PHE A 14 -4.18 3.67 5.56
N LYS A 15 -4.58 4.94 5.64
CA LYS A 15 -5.52 5.55 4.68
C LYS A 15 -4.97 5.53 3.26
N ILE A 16 -3.67 5.76 3.11
CA ILE A 16 -3.00 5.76 1.80
C ILE A 16 -2.86 4.33 1.29
N LEU A 17 -2.41 3.39 2.13
CA LEU A 17 -2.34 1.96 1.78
C LEU A 17 -3.69 1.44 1.25
N LYS A 18 -4.79 1.68 1.97
CA LYS A 18 -6.14 1.28 1.54
C LYS A 18 -6.54 1.84 0.18
N LYS A 19 -6.23 3.12 -0.04
CA LYS A 19 -6.52 3.80 -1.30
C LYS A 19 -5.73 3.16 -2.44
N VAL A 20 -4.44 2.89 -2.23
CA VAL A 20 -3.56 2.30 -3.23
C VAL A 20 -3.97 0.87 -3.56
N LEU A 21 -4.20 0.03 -2.55
CA LEU A 21 -4.67 -1.35 -2.76
C LEU A 21 -5.97 -1.40 -3.54
N LYS A 22 -6.92 -0.49 -3.24
CA LYS A 22 -8.17 -0.35 -4.00
C LYS A 22 -7.92 0.09 -5.44
N ASN A 23 -7.02 1.04 -5.67
CA ASN A 23 -6.70 1.52 -7.03
C ASN A 23 -6.03 0.44 -7.88
N LEU A 24 -5.18 -0.38 -7.27
CA LEU A 24 -4.53 -1.52 -7.90
C LEU A 24 -5.46 -2.74 -8.03
N SER A 25 -6.72 -2.63 -7.63
CA SER A 25 -7.73 -3.69 -7.68
C SER A 25 -7.38 -4.95 -6.87
N TYR A 26 -6.57 -4.81 -5.82
CA TYR A 26 -6.31 -5.91 -4.90
C TYR A 26 -7.42 -6.03 -3.85
N ALA A 27 -7.92 -7.25 -3.67
CA ALA A 27 -8.81 -7.58 -2.58
C ALA A 27 -8.01 -7.62 -1.27
N TYR A 28 -8.53 -6.97 -0.24
CA TYR A 28 -7.92 -6.98 1.10
C TYR A 28 -8.98 -7.02 2.19
N THR A 29 -8.59 -7.57 3.34
CA THR A 29 -9.32 -7.45 4.62
C THR A 29 -8.49 -6.66 5.61
N GLU A 30 -9.19 -6.05 6.58
CA GLU A 30 -8.55 -5.31 7.66
C GLU A 30 -9.06 -5.79 9.01
N ASP A 31 -8.22 -5.71 10.02
CA ASP A 31 -8.67 -5.90 11.39
C ASP A 31 -9.49 -4.69 11.88
N LYS A 32 -10.32 -4.90 12.91
CA LYS A 32 -11.17 -3.84 13.47
C LYS A 32 -10.40 -2.63 14.00
N LEU A 33 -9.10 -2.80 14.27
CA LEU A 33 -8.23 -1.78 14.85
C LEU A 33 -7.39 -1.04 13.81
N GLY A 34 -7.49 -1.41 12.52
CA GLY A 34 -6.71 -0.81 11.43
C GLY A 34 -5.20 -0.96 11.61
N LYS A 35 -4.76 -2.00 12.32
CA LYS A 35 -3.35 -2.34 12.54
C LYS A 35 -2.85 -3.35 11.53
N ASN A 36 -3.74 -4.17 10.98
CA ASN A 36 -3.37 -5.23 10.06
C ASN A 36 -4.21 -5.13 8.79
N ILE A 37 -3.54 -5.20 7.65
CA ILE A 37 -4.14 -5.39 6.33
C ILE A 37 -3.66 -6.73 5.79
N GLU A 38 -4.59 -7.56 5.36
CA GLU A 38 -4.30 -8.82 4.72
C GLU A 38 -4.72 -8.74 3.25
N ILE A 39 -3.79 -9.05 2.35
CA ILE A 39 -3.95 -8.90 0.89
C ILE A 39 -3.97 -10.30 0.26
N LEU A 40 -4.96 -10.54 -0.57
CA LEU A 40 -5.03 -11.74 -1.39
C LEU A 40 -4.30 -11.53 -2.71
N PHE A 41 -3.36 -12.41 -3.01
CA PHE A 41 -2.66 -12.40 -4.28
C PHE A 41 -3.33 -13.24 -5.37
N LEU A 42 -4.15 -14.23 -4.99
CA LEU A 42 -4.84 -15.09 -5.96
C LEU A 42 -6.26 -14.61 -6.26
N PRO A 43 -6.67 -14.58 -7.53
CA PRO A 43 -7.94 -14.00 -7.98
C PRO A 43 -9.21 -14.79 -7.60
N TYR A 44 -9.12 -15.90 -6.87
CA TYR A 44 -10.17 -16.92 -6.89
C TYR A 44 -10.85 -17.30 -5.57
N LYS A 45 -10.55 -16.70 -4.42
CA LYS A 45 -11.26 -17.05 -3.17
C LYS A 45 -11.72 -15.82 -2.40
N LYS A 46 -13.05 -15.71 -2.23
CA LYS A 46 -13.69 -14.76 -1.31
C LYS A 46 -13.15 -14.97 0.10
N LEU A 47 -12.68 -13.90 0.72
CA LEU A 47 -12.32 -13.87 2.14
C LEU A 47 -13.56 -14.06 3.01
N SER A 48 -13.62 -15.17 3.73
CA SER A 48 -14.37 -15.26 4.98
C SER A 48 -13.51 -14.66 6.10
N ASN A 49 -14.11 -13.81 6.94
CA ASN A 49 -13.44 -13.09 8.03
C ASN A 49 -12.40 -13.94 8.77
N SER A 50 -11.16 -13.42 8.81
CA SER A 50 -9.92 -13.96 9.36
C SER A 50 -9.22 -15.07 8.54
N ILE A 51 -8.12 -14.69 7.89
CA ILE A 51 -7.21 -15.61 7.19
C ILE A 51 -6.52 -16.54 8.18
N TYR A 52 -6.33 -16.12 9.43
CA TYR A 52 -5.75 -16.95 10.50
C TYR A 52 -6.48 -18.28 10.77
N ASN A 53 -7.74 -18.42 10.34
CA ASN A 53 -8.53 -19.65 10.54
C ASN A 53 -8.43 -20.65 9.38
N ASN A 54 -7.83 -20.29 8.26
CA ASN A 54 -7.77 -21.13 7.08
C ASN A 54 -6.33 -21.20 6.58
N ASN A 55 -5.86 -22.42 6.25
CA ASN A 55 -4.56 -22.67 5.62
C ASN A 55 -4.53 -22.12 4.18
N TYR A 56 -4.62 -20.80 4.03
CA TYR A 56 -4.42 -20.13 2.76
C TYR A 56 -2.90 -20.00 2.56
N ASN A 57 -2.39 -20.56 1.47
CA ASN A 57 -0.95 -20.64 1.18
C ASN A 57 -0.44 -19.44 0.34
N ASP A 58 -1.26 -18.38 0.18
CA ASP A 58 -1.04 -17.35 -0.83
C ASP A 58 -1.50 -15.95 -0.35
N TYR A 59 -1.08 -15.54 0.85
CA TYR A 59 -1.43 -14.23 1.39
C TYR A 59 -0.19 -13.44 1.84
N LEU A 60 -0.32 -12.12 1.72
CA LEU A 60 0.64 -11.15 2.22
C LEU A 60 -0.07 -10.27 3.25
N SER A 61 0.55 -10.11 4.42
CA SER A 61 0.00 -9.24 5.45
C SER A 61 0.89 -8.03 5.69
N LEU A 62 0.28 -6.87 5.90
CA LEU A 62 0.91 -5.64 6.32
C LEU A 62 0.45 -5.35 7.75
N SER A 63 1.37 -5.44 8.71
CA SER A 63 1.10 -5.23 10.13
C SER A 63 1.80 -3.97 10.64
N LEU A 64 1.06 -3.05 11.25
CA LEU A 64 1.61 -1.83 11.81
C LEU A 64 2.53 -2.16 12.98
N ASN A 65 3.81 -1.83 12.81
CA ASN A 65 4.81 -1.91 13.86
C ASN A 65 5.41 -0.53 14.11
N ASN A 66 5.10 0.05 15.28
CA ASN A 66 5.44 1.41 15.67
C ASN A 66 4.90 2.47 14.70
N LYS A 67 5.72 2.90 13.73
CA LYS A 67 5.43 3.99 12.79
C LYS A 67 5.26 3.53 11.35
N SER A 68 5.55 2.27 11.06
CA SER A 68 5.53 1.73 9.70
C SER A 68 4.91 0.34 9.67
N TYR A 69 4.39 -0.05 8.51
CA TYR A 69 3.89 -1.41 8.31
C TYR A 69 5.06 -2.36 8.05
N ASN A 70 5.04 -3.52 8.68
CA ASN A 70 5.88 -4.65 8.35
C ASN A 70 5.12 -5.56 7.39
N MET A 71 5.77 -5.98 6.32
CA MET A 71 5.28 -7.03 5.44
C MET A 71 5.62 -8.39 6.02
N ILE A 72 4.60 -9.19 6.27
CA ILE A 72 4.72 -10.53 6.81
C ILE A 72 4.17 -11.50 5.77
N THR A 73 5.02 -12.45 5.39
CA THR A 73 4.72 -13.50 4.41
C THR A 73 5.32 -14.83 4.86
N ASP A 74 4.72 -15.95 4.46
CA ASP A 74 5.29 -17.27 4.72
C ASP A 74 6.40 -17.63 3.72
N SER A 75 7.05 -18.77 3.96
CA SER A 75 8.11 -19.29 3.09
C SER A 75 7.60 -19.81 1.74
N GLN A 76 6.32 -20.19 1.62
CA GLN A 76 5.72 -20.72 0.40
C GLN A 76 5.47 -19.60 -0.62
N SER A 77 5.11 -18.41 -0.14
CA SER A 77 5.03 -17.20 -0.94
C SER A 77 6.35 -16.87 -1.69
N TRP A 78 7.52 -17.25 -1.16
CA TRP A 78 8.79 -17.10 -1.90
C TRP A 78 8.87 -17.94 -3.18
N ALA A 79 8.09 -19.02 -3.29
CA ALA A 79 7.96 -19.75 -4.56
C ALA A 79 7.31 -18.88 -5.66
N GLN A 80 6.56 -17.84 -5.27
CA GLN A 80 5.93 -16.85 -6.16
C GLN A 80 6.67 -15.50 -6.13
N LYS A 81 7.99 -15.50 -5.89
CA LYS A 81 8.81 -14.29 -5.74
C LYS A 81 8.62 -13.23 -6.82
N GLU A 82 8.37 -13.64 -8.07
CA GLU A 82 8.21 -12.73 -9.21
C GLU A 82 6.90 -11.94 -9.11
N LEU A 83 5.78 -12.62 -8.86
CA LEU A 83 4.48 -11.98 -8.63
C LEU A 83 4.51 -11.03 -7.43
N ILE A 84 5.17 -11.46 -6.34
CA ILE A 84 5.32 -10.62 -5.15
C ILE A 84 6.20 -9.41 -5.44
N ALA A 85 7.29 -9.58 -6.18
CA ALA A 85 8.16 -8.47 -6.55
C ALA A 85 7.45 -7.44 -7.43
N GLU A 86 6.66 -7.88 -8.41
CA GLU A 86 5.84 -7.01 -9.26
C GLU A 86 4.81 -6.24 -8.42
N PHE A 87 4.06 -6.94 -7.57
CA PHE A 87 3.11 -6.31 -6.65
C PHE A 87 3.79 -5.26 -5.76
N LEU A 88 4.94 -5.60 -5.15
CA LEU A 88 5.61 -4.69 -4.23
C LEU A 88 6.13 -3.45 -4.95
N LYS A 89 6.61 -3.61 -6.19
CA LYS A 89 7.02 -2.50 -7.03
C LYS A 89 5.84 -1.57 -7.34
N ASP A 90 4.70 -2.14 -7.72
CA ASP A 90 3.48 -1.37 -8.00
C ASP A 90 2.93 -0.68 -6.75
N LEU A 91 2.91 -1.40 -5.62
CA LEU A 91 2.50 -0.86 -4.33
C LEU A 91 3.40 0.30 -3.90
N GLU A 92 4.73 0.14 -3.99
CA GLU A 92 5.70 1.15 -3.61
C GLU A 92 5.53 2.43 -4.44
N LEU A 93 5.45 2.29 -5.76
CA LEU A 93 5.29 3.41 -6.68
C LEU A 93 3.98 4.17 -6.41
N ASN A 94 2.86 3.45 -6.30
CA ASN A 94 1.54 4.06 -6.11
C ASN A 94 1.37 4.65 -4.70
N TYR A 95 2.01 4.04 -3.69
CA TYR A 95 2.04 4.57 -2.34
C TYR A 95 2.85 5.86 -2.26
N GLY A 96 4.09 5.87 -2.75
CA GLY A 96 4.94 7.07 -2.75
C GLY A 96 4.27 8.21 -3.52
N TYR A 97 3.61 7.89 -4.64
CA TYR A 97 2.79 8.84 -5.38
C TYR A 97 1.64 9.41 -4.52
N SER A 98 0.82 8.55 -3.93
CA SER A 98 -0.34 8.95 -3.14
C SER A 98 0.05 9.74 -1.88
N GLU A 99 1.15 9.37 -1.23
CA GLU A 99 1.71 10.06 -0.08
C GLU A 99 2.25 11.43 -0.42
N THR A 100 2.99 11.57 -1.52
CA THR A 100 3.47 12.88 -2.00
C THR A 100 2.32 13.85 -2.21
N ILE A 101 1.25 13.42 -2.88
CA ILE A 101 0.06 14.26 -3.09
C ILE A 101 -0.57 14.62 -1.75
N PHE A 102 -0.76 13.63 -0.88
CA PHE A 102 -1.42 13.84 0.40
C PHE A 102 -0.68 14.87 1.25
N GLN A 103 0.64 14.77 1.35
CA GLN A 103 1.48 15.73 2.05
C GLN A 103 1.42 17.13 1.41
N ALA A 104 1.48 17.22 0.07
CA ALA A 104 1.37 18.51 -0.62
C ALA A 104 0.03 19.21 -0.30
N LEU A 105 -1.09 18.47 -0.33
CA LEU A 105 -2.40 19.00 0.01
C LEU A 105 -2.46 19.44 1.49
N GLN A 106 -1.85 18.68 2.41
CA GLN A 106 -1.78 19.07 3.83
C GLN A 106 -0.98 20.36 4.06
N LEU A 107 0.03 20.62 3.23
CA LEU A 107 0.83 21.86 3.26
C LEU A 107 0.12 23.06 2.60
N GLY A 108 -1.15 22.90 2.21
CA GLY A 108 -1.97 23.94 1.59
C GLY A 108 -1.72 24.14 0.11
N PHE A 109 -0.99 23.23 -0.55
CA PHE A 109 -0.88 23.27 -2.00
C PHE A 109 -2.18 22.76 -2.63
N ILE A 110 -2.53 23.33 -3.77
CA ILE A 110 -3.62 22.90 -4.63
C ILE A 110 -3.00 22.30 -5.88
N ARG A 111 -3.50 21.13 -6.31
CA ARG A 111 -3.05 20.50 -7.55
C ARG A 111 -3.52 21.34 -8.74
N SER A 112 -2.57 21.83 -9.53
CA SER A 112 -2.83 22.68 -10.69
C SER A 112 -2.87 21.88 -11.99
N LYS A 113 -1.88 21.02 -12.22
CA LYS A 113 -1.77 20.24 -13.46
C LYS A 113 -1.14 18.87 -13.25
N ILE A 114 -1.54 17.91 -14.07
CA ILE A 114 -0.89 16.61 -14.22
C ILE A 114 -0.37 16.54 -15.66
N ILE A 115 0.90 16.22 -15.84
CA ILE A 115 1.50 15.95 -17.14
C ILE A 115 2.01 14.52 -17.09
N SER A 116 1.47 13.66 -17.95
CA SER A 116 1.92 12.27 -18.08
C SER A 116 2.56 12.09 -19.46
N ASN A 117 3.70 11.42 -19.50
CA ASN A 117 4.23 10.78 -20.70
C ASN A 117 4.43 9.28 -20.41
N ASP A 118 4.83 8.50 -21.40
CA ASP A 118 4.82 7.02 -21.31
C ASP A 118 5.59 6.46 -20.10
N ASN A 119 6.58 7.20 -19.58
CA ASN A 119 7.42 6.76 -18.46
C ASN A 119 7.36 7.62 -17.20
N ASN A 120 6.85 8.86 -17.26
CA ASN A 120 6.89 9.80 -16.14
C ASN A 120 5.56 10.53 -15.94
N ILE A 121 5.20 10.72 -14.67
CA ILE A 121 4.07 11.55 -14.28
C ILE A 121 4.58 12.73 -13.46
N LYS A 122 4.37 13.94 -13.97
CA LYS A 122 4.74 15.20 -13.31
C LYS A 122 3.49 15.86 -12.74
N PHE A 123 3.57 16.17 -11.45
CA PHE A 123 2.55 16.93 -10.73
C PHE A 123 3.00 18.37 -10.55
N ILE A 124 2.16 19.31 -10.96
CA ILE A 124 2.36 20.73 -10.72
C ILE A 124 1.39 21.16 -9.63
N PHE A 125 1.94 21.66 -8.55
CA PHE A 125 1.22 22.19 -7.40
C PHE A 125 1.40 23.70 -7.32
N GLN A 126 0.36 24.40 -6.89
CA GLN A 126 0.36 25.85 -6.68
C GLN A 126 -0.13 26.14 -5.27
N ARG A 127 0.38 27.22 -4.67
CA ARG A 127 -0.08 27.69 -3.36
C ARG A 127 -0.17 29.22 -3.40
N CYS A 128 -1.32 29.77 -3.04
CA CYS A 128 -1.47 31.21 -2.83
C CYS A 128 -0.88 31.56 -1.47
N VAL A 129 -0.06 32.60 -1.42
CA VAL A 129 0.46 33.16 -0.17
C VAL A 129 -0.06 34.58 -0.06
N GLU A 130 -0.82 34.85 0.99
CA GLU A 130 -1.29 36.19 1.29
C GLU A 130 -0.12 36.99 1.89
N ILE A 131 0.29 38.06 1.20
CA ILE A 131 1.34 38.95 1.68
C ILE A 131 0.63 40.08 2.41
N LYS A 132 0.85 40.20 3.72
CA LYS A 132 0.41 41.39 4.47
C LYS A 132 1.24 42.57 3.97
N ILE A 133 0.55 43.52 3.32
CA ILE A 133 1.10 44.82 2.93
C ILE A 133 1.06 45.73 4.16
#